data_AF-A0A0K1S9W2-F1
#
_entry.id   AF-A0A0K1S9W2-F1
#
_cell.length_a   1.000
_cell.length_b   1.000
_cell.length_c   1.000
_cell.angle_alpha   90.00
_cell.angle_beta   90.00
_cell.angle_gamma   90.00
#
_symmetry.space_group_name_H-M   'P 1'
#
loop_
_entity.id
_entity.type
_entity.pdbx_description
1 polymer ?
#
loop_
_entity_poly.entity_id
_entity_poly.type
_entity_poly.pdbx_seq_one_letter_code
_entity_poly.pdbx_strand_id
1 'polypeptide(L)' 'MDSDCWDVQLKFFDPENSRRARKIFRFTIDVSDLIPVTLGEVRSWSSPY' A
#
# COMPACT_ATOMS: atom_id res chain seq x y z
N MET A 1 -23.11 -7.66 8.25
CA MET A 1 -22.45 -7.07 7.07
C MET A 1 -20.98 -7.38 7.25
N ASP A 2 -20.45 -8.27 6.43
CA ASP A 2 -19.03 -8.66 6.51
C ASP A 2 -18.17 -7.58 5.86
N SER A 3 -16.97 -7.37 6.37
CA SER A 3 -16.02 -6.38 5.81
C SER A 3 -15.44 -6.91 4.49
N ASP A 4 -15.26 -6.02 3.52
CA ASP A 4 -14.63 -6.31 2.22
C ASP A 4 -13.32 -5.53 2.12
N CYS A 5 -12.28 -6.08 2.75
CA CYS A 5 -10.98 -5.42 2.91
C CYS A 5 -9.99 -5.79 1.79
N TRP A 6 -9.38 -4.76 1.19
CA TRP A 6 -8.33 -4.90 0.20
C TRP A 6 -7.05 -4.17 0.62
N ASP A 7 -5.91 -4.84 0.46
CA ASP A 7 -4.59 -4.23 0.63
C ASP A 7 -4.14 -3.60 -0.70
N VAL A 8 -3.93 -2.28 -0.72
CA VAL A 8 -3.40 -1.53 -1.86
C VAL A 8 -1.92 -1.26 -1.65
N GLN A 9 -1.06 -1.75 -2.55
CA GLN A 9 0.39 -1.55 -2.50
C GLN A 9 0.88 -0.57 -3.56
N LEU A 10 1.53 0.51 -3.12
CA LEU A 10 2.28 1.43 -3.98
C LEU A 10 3.77 1.11 -3.85
N LYS A 11 4.43 0.88 -4.98
CA LYS A 11 5.87 0.53 -5.04
C LYS A 11 6.61 1.60 -5.83
N PHE A 12 7.44 2.37 -5.13
CA PHE A 12 8.27 3.42 -5.70
C PHE A 12 9.68 2.88 -5.96
N PHE A 13 10.25 3.27 -7.10
CA PHE A 13 11.63 2.96 -7.47
C PHE A 13 12.32 4.21 -7.99
N ASP A 14 13.65 4.21 -7.95
CA ASP A 14 14.49 5.28 -8.48
C ASP A 14 14.95 4.92 -9.90
N PRO A 15 14.52 5.66 -10.94
CA PRO A 15 14.91 5.36 -12.32
C PRO A 15 16.38 5.70 -12.61
N GLU A 16 17.01 6.59 -11.86
CA GLU A 16 18.41 7.01 -12.07
C GLU A 16 19.40 6.07 -11.36
N ASN A 17 18.94 5.35 -10.34
CA ASN A 17 19.76 4.42 -9.57
C ASN A 17 19.04 3.10 -9.28
N SER A 18 19.30 2.11 -10.14
CA SER A 18 18.77 0.75 -10.02
C SER A 18 19.25 -0.03 -8.80
N ARG A 19 20.24 0.48 -8.04
CA ARG A 19 20.72 -0.13 -6.79
C ARG A 19 19.99 0.42 -5.56
N ARG A 20 19.22 1.50 -5.68
CA ARG A 20 18.47 2.07 -4.56
C ARG A 20 17.29 1.16 -4.21
N ALA A 21 17.14 0.84 -2.92
CA ALA A 21 16.03 0.03 -2.43
C ALA A 21 14.69 0.71 -2.78
N ARG A 22 13.72 -0.10 -3.18
CA ARG A 22 12.37 0.37 -3.50
C ARG A 22 11.61 0.67 -2.21
N LYS A 23 10.76 1.69 -2.22
CA LYS A 23 9.90 2.02 -1.07
C LYS A 23 8.48 1.51 -1.34
N ILE A 24 7.96 0.69 -0.44
CA ILE A 24 6.59 0.18 -0.51
C ILE A 24 5.74 0.90 0.53
N PHE A 25 4.53 1.30 0.14
CA PHE A 25 3.47 1.76 1.01
C PHE A 25 2.26 0.85 0.84
N ARG A 26 1.66 0.41 1.94
CA ARG A 26 0.48 -0.45 1.94
C ARG A 26 -0.63 0.18 2.76
N PHE A 27 -1.76 0.37 2.10
CA PHE A 27 -3.03 0.84 2.66
C PHE A 27 -3.98 -0.34 2.74
N THR A 28 -4.86 -0.34 3.73
CA THR A 28 -5.98 -1.28 3.80
C THR A 28 -7.25 -0.48 3.62
N ILE A 29 -8.04 -0.81 2.59
CA ILE A 29 -9.26 -0.11 2.23
C ILE A 29 -10.43 -1.08 2.39
N ASP A 30 -11.42 -0.70 3.18
CA ASP A 30 -12.70 -1.42 3.28
C ASP A 30 -13.67 -0.82 2.26
N VAL A 31 -14.20 -1.66 1.38
CA VAL A 31 -15.14 -1.30 0.32
C VAL A 31 -16.52 -1.93 0.52
N SER A 32 -16.83 -2.39 1.74
CA SER A 32 -18.12 -3.00 2.08
C SER A 32 -19.32 -2.04 2.00
N ASP A 33 -19.10 -0.73 2.01
CA ASP A 33 -20.11 0.32 1.89
C ASP A 33 -19.88 1.21 0.65
N LEU A 34 -20.86 2.03 0.30
CA LEU A 34 -20.83 2.95 -0.84
C LEU A 34 -19.63 3.89 -0.79
N ILE A 35 -19.25 4.35 0.40
CA ILE A 35 -18.10 5.22 0.62
C ILE A 35 -16.98 4.37 1.22
N PRO A 36 -15.89 4.11 0.48
CA PRO A 36 -14.79 3.31 0.99
C PRO A 36 -14.05 4.03 2.12
N VAL A 37 -13.57 3.26 3.09
CA VAL A 37 -12.84 3.79 4.26
C VAL A 37 -11.44 3.18 4.36
N THR A 38 -10.47 3.99 4.76
CA THR A 38 -9.10 3.50 5.05
C THR A 38 -9.04 2.98 6.47
N LEU A 39 -8.45 1.80 6.65
CA LEU A 39 -8.30 1.14 7.94
C LEU A 39 -6.85 1.22 8.44
N GLY A 40 -6.69 1.75 9.65
CA GLY A 40 -5.41 1.80 10.36
C GLY A 40 -4.39 2.76 9.73
N GLU A 41 -3.14 2.64 10.19
CA GLU A 41 -2.02 3.43 9.69
C GLU A 41 -1.39 2.83 8.43
N VAL A 42 -0.82 3.69 7.59
CA VAL A 42 -0.09 3.27 6.38
C VAL A 42 1.16 2.49 6.77
N ARG A 43 1.26 1.25 6.31
CA ARG A 43 2.44 0.42 6.51
C ARG A 43 3.48 0.76 5.44
N SER A 44 4.73 0.98 5.83
CA SER A 44 5.79 1.25 4.85
C SER A 44 7.09 0.52 5.18
N TRP A 45 7.77 0.02 4.15
CA TRP A 45 9.07 -0.67 4.29
C TRP A 45 9.91 -0.53 3.02
N SER A 46 11.22 -0.75 3.16
CA SER A 46 12.14 -0.83 2.03
C SER A 46 12.20 -2.27 1.53
N SER A 47 12.16 -2.45 0.21
CA SER A 47 12.24 -3.75 -0.44
C SER A 47 13.48 -3.80 -1.34
N PRO A 48 14.24 -4.91 -1.34
CA PRO A 48 15.32 -5.13 -2.29
C PRO A 48 14.83 -5.03 -3.75
N TYR A 49 15.77 -4.77 -4.66
CA TYR A 49 15.48 -4.74 -6.09
C TYR A 49 15.12 -6.12 -6.63
#